data_AF-A0A1L9X6B0-F1
#
_entry.id   AF-A0A1L9X6B0-F1
#
_cell.length_a   1.000
_cell.length_b   1.000
_cell.length_c   1.000
_cell.angle_alpha   90.00
_cell.angle_beta   90.00
_cell.angle_gamma   90.00
#
_symmetry.space_group_name_H-M   'P 1'
#
loop_
_entity.id
_entity.type
_entity.pdbx_description
1 polymer ?
#
loop_
_entity_poly.entity_id
_entity_poly.type
_entity_poly.pdbx_seq_one_letter_code
_entity_poly.pdbx_strand_id
1 'polypeptide(L)'
;MATASPTVQVQGPHEESKPNHRQKLSLQLPLIPRDIDTLIIQNHTPSDTEWALLGLHFPLIRNLEIHTGYNEDLNDERIPPHWPLSRLLISSASGTITQTPFIRQGRVSHLILSYTSGLRFEGPDNQELQDRHKEAIARGESESEYITVHKGTPEERKIEIVFLPLLAMAWLDAKYGGPNFNELDPDNAPPTQHGVNLQTLEIVENDAMCTFARMTLALPHVVRNTSALHLSSTNGCCEFQLTNEKMFVQFLSQMENLKTLQLSVGEVFRDESHLLGLYRLFPRTLTTLRLRGPAMLTQNDRWKEWEEAFASTTFLPDLKRLSIQMDLCYKDRESGSATWPLKERTELPEEIRLAANAACERLGALARSRGVNVEEMEDWGRLRE
;
A
#
# COMPACT_ATOMS: atom_id res chain seq x y z
N MET A 1 -31.30 7.87 -5.96
CA MET A 1 -30.21 8.70 -6.51
C MET A 1 -29.13 8.75 -5.45
N ALA A 2 -28.00 8.08 -5.66
CA ALA A 2 -26.86 8.22 -4.75
C ALA A 2 -26.41 9.68 -4.83
N THR A 3 -26.59 10.44 -3.75
CA THR A 3 -25.96 11.75 -3.62
C THR A 3 -24.47 11.51 -3.72
N ALA A 4 -23.82 12.11 -4.72
CA ALA A 4 -22.37 12.07 -4.84
C ALA A 4 -21.76 12.46 -3.49
N SER A 5 -20.84 11.63 -2.98
CA SER A 5 -20.17 11.92 -1.72
C SER A 5 -19.54 13.32 -1.80
N PRO A 6 -19.70 14.15 -0.76
CA PRO A 6 -19.25 15.53 -0.80
C PRO A 6 -17.72 15.59 -0.88
N THR A 7 -17.25 16.27 -1.93
CA THR A 7 -15.83 16.49 -2.19
C THR A 7 -15.43 17.90 -1.79
N VAL A 8 -14.31 18.01 -1.08
CA VAL A 8 -13.68 19.28 -0.72
C VAL A 8 -12.36 19.44 -1.47
N GLN A 9 -12.12 20.65 -1.98
CA GLN A 9 -10.85 21.04 -2.55
C GLN A 9 -10.05 21.86 -1.52
N VAL A 10 -8.86 21.38 -1.22
CA VAL A 10 -7.91 22.04 -0.31
C VAL A 10 -6.70 22.54 -1.10
N GLN A 11 -6.00 23.53 -0.55
CA GLN A 11 -4.78 24.09 -1.12
C GLN A 11 -3.52 23.51 -0.49
N GLY A 12 -3.63 23.07 0.77
CA GLY A 12 -2.59 22.37 1.51
C GLY A 12 -1.48 23.20 2.13
N PRO A 13 -0.51 22.53 2.78
CA PRO A 13 0.48 23.18 3.65
C PRO A 13 1.34 24.25 2.95
N HIS A 14 1.75 24.02 1.71
CA HIS A 14 2.62 24.95 0.97
C HIS A 14 1.96 26.31 0.68
N GLU A 15 0.63 26.35 0.68
CA GLU A 15 -0.15 27.54 0.38
C GLU A 15 -0.66 28.27 1.63
N GLU A 16 -0.36 27.77 2.82
CA GLU A 16 -0.91 28.27 4.09
C GLU A 16 -0.55 29.73 4.37
N SER A 17 0.60 30.18 3.88
CA SER A 17 1.05 31.58 3.99
C SER A 17 0.25 32.56 3.12
N LYS A 18 -0.56 32.08 2.16
CA LYS A 18 -1.33 32.97 1.28
C LYS A 18 -2.49 33.62 2.04
N PRO A 19 -2.72 34.93 1.85
CA PRO A 19 -3.73 35.67 2.62
C PRO A 19 -5.17 35.18 2.41
N ASN A 20 -5.45 34.53 1.27
CA ASN A 20 -6.77 33.99 0.93
C ASN A 20 -6.92 32.48 1.22
N HIS A 21 -5.90 31.82 1.78
CA HIS A 21 -5.89 30.37 2.01
C HIS A 21 -7.13 29.89 2.77
N ARG A 22 -7.34 30.46 3.96
CA ARG A 22 -8.50 30.17 4.81
C ARG A 22 -9.84 30.47 4.11
N GLN A 23 -9.89 31.53 3.30
CA GLN A 23 -11.14 32.01 2.69
C GLN A 23 -11.66 31.01 1.65
N LYS A 24 -10.79 30.39 0.85
CA LYS A 24 -11.22 29.45 -0.20
C LYS A 24 -11.97 28.25 0.35
N LEU A 25 -11.48 27.65 1.44
CA LEU A 25 -12.17 26.55 2.09
C LEU A 25 -13.45 27.05 2.80
N SER A 26 -13.37 28.20 3.49
CA SER A 26 -14.51 28.78 4.20
C SER A 26 -15.72 29.12 3.31
N LEU A 27 -15.50 29.38 2.02
CA LEU A 27 -16.57 29.61 1.03
C LEU A 27 -17.22 28.29 0.56
N GLN A 28 -16.47 27.18 0.57
CA GLN A 28 -16.96 25.86 0.17
C GLN A 28 -17.82 25.20 1.25
N LEU A 29 -17.35 25.24 2.51
CA LEU A 29 -17.94 24.47 3.61
C LEU A 29 -19.44 24.73 3.84
N PRO A 30 -19.97 25.97 3.82
CA PRO A 30 -21.40 26.23 4.02
C PRO A 30 -22.31 25.60 2.95
N LEU A 31 -21.76 25.26 1.77
CA LEU A 31 -22.50 24.61 0.68
C LEU A 31 -22.61 23.09 0.87
N ILE A 32 -21.87 22.53 1.83
CA ILE A 32 -21.83 21.10 2.12
C ILE A 32 -22.59 20.83 3.42
N PRO A 33 -23.57 19.91 3.43
CA PRO A 33 -24.28 19.54 4.66
C PRO A 33 -23.31 19.08 5.75
N ARG A 34 -23.56 19.53 6.99
CA ARG A 34 -22.67 19.23 8.12
C ARG A 34 -22.82 17.81 8.65
N ASP A 35 -23.95 17.18 8.40
CA ASP A 35 -24.37 15.86 8.89
C ASP A 35 -23.93 14.71 7.98
N ILE A 36 -23.00 14.97 7.07
CA ILE A 36 -22.39 13.94 6.21
C ILE A 36 -21.56 12.96 7.06
N ASP A 37 -21.49 11.72 6.60
CA ASP A 37 -20.67 10.68 7.20
C ASP A 37 -19.37 10.40 6.42
N THR A 38 -19.32 10.84 5.16
CA THR A 38 -18.27 10.55 4.19
C THR A 38 -17.72 11.83 3.62
N LEU A 39 -16.42 12.05 3.76
CA LEU A 39 -15.71 13.21 3.25
C LEU A 39 -14.61 12.77 2.28
N ILE A 40 -14.59 13.35 1.09
CA ILE A 40 -13.55 13.13 0.09
C ILE A 40 -12.73 14.42 -0.06
N ILE A 41 -11.41 14.31 0.09
CA ILE A 41 -10.45 15.38 -0.11
C ILE A 41 -9.63 15.04 -1.35
N GLN A 42 -9.60 15.92 -2.34
CA GLN A 42 -8.95 15.66 -3.62
C GLN A 42 -7.81 16.62 -3.93
N ASN A 43 -6.90 16.15 -4.78
CA ASN A 43 -5.81 16.89 -5.43
C ASN A 43 -4.70 17.40 -4.51
N HIS A 44 -4.91 17.42 -3.20
CA HIS A 44 -3.92 17.85 -2.22
C HIS A 44 -4.26 17.33 -0.81
N THR A 45 -3.27 17.33 0.08
CA THR A 45 -3.45 17.11 1.52
C THR A 45 -3.77 18.44 2.22
N PRO A 46 -4.63 18.48 3.26
CA PRO A 46 -4.94 19.72 3.96
C PRO A 46 -3.77 20.25 4.81
N SER A 47 -3.67 21.58 4.90
CA SER A 47 -2.86 22.28 5.91
C SER A 47 -3.47 22.20 7.31
N ASP A 48 -2.73 22.62 8.33
CA ASP A 48 -3.20 22.71 9.72
C ASP A 48 -4.44 23.61 9.84
N THR A 49 -4.42 24.76 9.17
CA THR A 49 -5.59 25.65 9.11
C THR A 49 -6.80 24.98 8.47
N GLU A 50 -6.61 24.23 7.38
CA GLU A 50 -7.71 23.56 6.69
C GLU A 50 -8.26 22.40 7.51
N TRP A 51 -7.40 21.59 8.15
CA TRP A 51 -7.84 20.55 9.08
C TRP A 51 -8.68 21.11 10.23
N ALA A 52 -8.26 22.23 10.81
CA ALA A 52 -9.03 22.90 11.86
C ALA A 52 -10.42 23.36 11.38
N LEU A 53 -10.51 23.90 10.17
CA LEU A 53 -11.80 24.30 9.57
C LEU A 53 -12.70 23.09 9.30
N LEU A 54 -12.14 22.02 8.73
CA LEU A 54 -12.87 20.78 8.44
C LEU A 54 -13.39 20.16 9.74
N GLY A 55 -12.55 20.05 10.76
CA GLY A 55 -12.91 19.48 12.05
C GLY A 55 -13.99 20.27 12.79
N LEU A 56 -14.01 21.60 12.63
CA LEU A 56 -15.05 22.46 13.22
C LEU A 56 -16.39 22.33 12.48
N HIS A 57 -16.35 22.23 11.14
CA HIS A 57 -17.56 22.20 10.32
C HIS A 57 -18.25 20.83 10.39
N PHE A 58 -17.48 19.75 10.23
CA PHE A 58 -17.98 18.38 10.23
C PHE A 58 -17.79 17.71 11.60
N PRO A 59 -18.87 17.35 12.31
CA PRO A 59 -18.76 16.77 13.65
C PRO A 59 -18.58 15.25 13.65
N LEU A 60 -19.00 14.53 12.59
CA LEU A 60 -19.24 13.08 12.63
C LEU A 60 -18.77 12.33 11.37
N ILE A 61 -17.61 12.70 10.81
CA ILE A 61 -17.03 11.94 9.69
C ILE A 61 -16.67 10.52 10.16
N ARG A 62 -17.14 9.52 9.42
CA ARG A 62 -16.87 8.08 9.61
C ARG A 62 -16.02 7.51 8.50
N ASN A 63 -16.16 8.03 7.28
CA ASN A 63 -15.40 7.60 6.12
C ASN A 63 -14.61 8.80 5.57
N LEU A 64 -13.29 8.71 5.59
CA LEU A 64 -12.42 9.75 5.07
C LEU A 64 -11.62 9.20 3.89
N GLU A 65 -11.66 9.89 2.76
CA GLU A 65 -10.83 9.61 1.60
C GLU A 65 -9.93 10.81 1.31
N ILE A 66 -8.62 10.57 1.25
CA ILE A 66 -7.61 11.59 0.98
C ILE A 66 -6.87 11.17 -0.29
N HIS A 67 -7.04 11.95 -1.36
CA HIS A 67 -6.28 11.80 -2.60
C HIS A 67 -5.23 12.90 -2.67
N THR A 68 -3.97 12.54 -2.38
CA THR A 68 -2.89 13.53 -2.19
C THR A 68 -2.44 14.22 -3.48
N GLY A 69 -2.81 13.66 -4.64
CA GLY A 69 -2.34 14.15 -5.92
C GLY A 69 -0.82 13.98 -6.05
N TYR A 70 -0.13 15.07 -6.39
CA TYR A 70 1.33 15.11 -6.47
C TYR A 70 2.00 15.57 -5.17
N ASN A 71 1.22 15.85 -4.10
CA ASN A 71 1.82 16.23 -2.84
C ASN A 71 2.43 14.99 -2.16
N GLU A 72 3.73 15.05 -1.93
CA GLU A 72 4.49 14.03 -1.22
C GLU A 72 4.31 14.15 0.29
N ASP A 73 3.87 15.30 0.83
CA ASP A 73 3.60 15.46 2.27
C ASP A 73 2.15 15.13 2.63
N LEU A 74 1.95 14.24 3.61
CA LEU A 74 0.63 13.80 4.06
C LEU A 74 -0.07 14.80 4.97
N ASN A 75 0.70 15.50 5.82
CA ASN A 75 0.18 16.30 6.94
C ASN A 75 -1.02 15.65 7.68
N ASP A 76 -0.93 14.36 7.99
CA ASP A 76 -2.03 13.53 8.49
C ASP A 76 -2.11 13.49 10.03
N GLU A 77 -1.11 14.02 10.74
CA GLU A 77 -1.11 14.18 12.21
C GLU A 77 -2.34 14.97 12.69
N ARG A 78 -2.79 15.93 11.87
CA ARG A 78 -3.85 16.89 12.19
C ARG A 78 -5.25 16.43 11.82
N ILE A 79 -5.43 15.20 11.36
CA ILE A 79 -6.79 14.65 11.14
C ILE A 79 -7.59 14.81 12.43
N PRO A 80 -8.78 15.44 12.41
CA PRO A 80 -9.52 15.79 13.61
C PRO A 80 -9.76 14.57 14.53
N PRO A 81 -9.24 14.58 15.77
CA PRO A 81 -9.23 13.39 16.62
C PRO A 81 -10.61 13.02 17.17
N HIS A 82 -11.58 13.94 17.14
CA HIS A 82 -12.96 13.69 17.55
C HIS A 82 -13.77 12.96 16.49
N TRP A 83 -13.27 12.82 15.27
CA TRP A 83 -13.99 12.10 14.22
C TRP A 83 -14.03 10.59 14.51
N PRO A 84 -15.22 9.98 14.52
CA PRO A 84 -15.38 8.54 14.73
C PRO A 84 -15.09 7.74 13.45
N LEU A 85 -13.87 7.88 12.91
CA LEU A 85 -13.47 7.24 11.66
C LEU A 85 -13.53 5.71 11.78
N SER A 86 -14.36 5.09 10.95
CA SER A 86 -14.40 3.64 10.73
C SER A 86 -13.59 3.23 9.51
N ARG A 87 -13.51 4.10 8.49
CA ARG A 87 -12.79 3.85 7.24
C ARG A 87 -11.91 5.03 6.88
N LEU A 88 -10.65 4.73 6.55
CA LEU A 88 -9.67 5.69 6.05
C LEU A 88 -9.06 5.18 4.75
N LEU A 89 -9.15 5.99 3.70
CA LEU A 89 -8.47 5.78 2.43
C LEU A 89 -7.44 6.88 2.22
N ILE A 90 -6.20 6.49 1.96
CA ILE A 90 -5.12 7.38 1.52
C ILE A 90 -4.67 6.91 0.14
N SER A 91 -4.75 7.81 -0.84
CA SER A 91 -4.37 7.54 -2.23
C SER A 91 -3.19 8.39 -2.65
N SER A 92 -2.29 7.78 -3.43
CA SER A 92 -1.18 8.44 -4.14
C SER A 92 -0.06 9.01 -3.27
N ALA A 93 -0.11 8.81 -1.95
CA ALA A 93 0.93 9.24 -1.03
C ALA A 93 2.26 8.53 -1.33
N SER A 94 3.34 9.29 -1.44
CA SER A 94 4.64 8.75 -1.85
C SER A 94 5.79 9.26 -0.99
N GLY A 95 6.69 8.37 -0.59
CA GLY A 95 8.00 8.69 -0.01
C GLY A 95 7.97 9.42 1.34
N THR A 96 6.85 9.41 2.05
CA THR A 96 6.64 10.17 3.28
C THR A 96 6.30 9.28 4.48
N ILE A 97 6.23 9.87 5.67
CA ILE A 97 5.86 9.20 6.91
C ILE A 97 4.39 9.47 7.24
N THR A 98 3.66 8.41 7.59
CA THR A 98 2.31 8.52 8.18
C THR A 98 2.43 8.82 9.66
N GLN A 99 1.79 9.90 10.11
CA GLN A 99 1.84 10.32 11.52
C GLN A 99 0.50 10.14 12.25
N THR A 100 -0.58 9.86 11.53
CA THR A 100 -1.91 9.84 12.13
C THR A 100 -2.09 8.70 13.15
N PRO A 101 -2.66 8.98 14.34
CA PRO A 101 -2.96 7.93 15.31
C PRO A 101 -4.03 6.96 14.80
N PHE A 102 -4.83 7.36 13.80
CA PHE A 102 -5.81 6.47 13.17
C PHE A 102 -5.17 5.23 12.54
N ILE A 103 -3.94 5.36 12.03
CA ILE A 103 -3.14 4.27 11.45
C ILE A 103 -2.20 3.70 12.51
N ARG A 104 -1.37 4.53 13.16
CA ARG A 104 -0.32 4.08 14.10
C ARG A 104 -0.87 3.31 15.31
N GLN A 105 -2.09 3.64 15.74
CA GLN A 105 -2.77 2.96 16.85
C GLN A 105 -3.91 2.05 16.37
N GLY A 106 -4.13 1.95 15.05
CA GLY A 106 -5.16 1.10 14.45
C GLY A 106 -6.58 1.46 14.89
N ARG A 107 -6.95 2.74 14.94
CA ARG A 107 -8.26 3.20 15.44
C ARG A 107 -9.40 3.00 14.46
N VAL A 108 -9.08 2.88 13.16
CA VAL A 108 -10.06 2.60 12.10
C VAL A 108 -10.30 1.11 11.93
N SER A 109 -11.51 0.71 11.54
CA SER A 109 -11.81 -0.70 11.23
C SER A 109 -11.38 -1.12 9.83
N HIS A 110 -11.26 -0.16 8.90
CA HIS A 110 -10.91 -0.41 7.50
C HIS A 110 -9.90 0.64 7.02
N LEU A 111 -8.68 0.19 6.73
CA LEU A 111 -7.62 1.03 6.16
C LEU A 111 -7.36 0.64 4.71
N ILE A 112 -7.27 1.63 3.84
CA ILE A 112 -6.95 1.46 2.44
C ILE A 112 -5.81 2.40 2.06
N LEU A 113 -4.72 1.82 1.57
CA LEU A 113 -3.58 2.52 1.00
C LEU A 113 -3.55 2.23 -0.50
N SER A 114 -3.90 3.23 -1.32
CA SER A 114 -4.11 3.06 -2.75
C SER A 114 -3.05 3.82 -3.53
N TYR A 115 -2.37 3.17 -4.48
CA TYR A 115 -1.28 3.75 -5.25
C TYR A 115 -0.23 4.47 -4.38
N THR A 116 -0.01 4.00 -3.16
CA THR A 116 1.04 4.54 -2.28
C THR A 116 2.39 3.94 -2.67
N SER A 117 3.48 4.69 -2.54
CA SER A 117 4.83 4.17 -2.85
C SER A 117 5.83 4.65 -1.81
N GLY A 118 6.63 3.75 -1.24
CA GLY A 118 7.66 4.15 -0.26
C GLY A 118 7.10 4.80 1.01
N LEU A 119 5.82 4.61 1.32
CA LEU A 119 5.20 5.11 2.54
C LEU A 119 5.86 4.47 3.77
N ARG A 120 6.21 5.30 4.75
CA ARG A 120 6.85 4.92 6.01
C ARG A 120 5.87 5.05 7.18
N PHE A 121 6.09 4.24 8.21
CA PHE A 121 5.26 4.17 9.43
C PHE A 121 6.08 4.41 10.70
N GLU A 122 7.37 4.69 10.55
CA GLU A 122 8.30 5.09 11.60
C GLU A 122 9.51 5.77 10.99
N GLY A 123 10.34 6.36 11.85
CA GLY A 123 11.59 6.99 11.47
C GLY A 123 11.48 8.49 11.15
N PRO A 124 12.55 9.06 10.57
CA PRO A 124 12.62 10.49 10.30
C PRO A 124 11.65 10.91 9.18
N ASP A 125 11.16 12.14 9.30
CA ASP A 125 10.43 12.79 8.23
C ASP A 125 11.38 13.21 7.07
N ASN A 126 10.80 13.72 5.98
CA ASN A 126 11.57 14.09 4.80
C ASN A 126 12.55 15.25 5.05
N GLN A 127 12.20 16.18 5.93
CA GLN A 127 13.06 17.32 6.26
C GLN A 127 14.25 16.86 7.10
N GLU A 128 13.99 16.03 8.10
CA GLU A 128 15.03 15.42 8.94
C GLU A 128 15.99 14.55 8.12
N LEU A 129 15.49 13.76 7.17
CA LEU A 129 16.35 13.00 6.25
C LEU A 129 17.29 13.91 5.45
N GLN A 130 16.79 15.03 4.92
CA GLN A 130 17.61 15.99 4.19
C GLN A 130 18.66 16.65 5.08
N ASP A 131 18.29 17.06 6.29
CA ASP A 131 19.20 17.75 7.19
C ASP A 131 20.31 16.81 7.69
N ARG A 132 19.97 15.56 8.05
CA ARG A 132 20.95 14.52 8.38
C ARG A 132 21.91 14.25 7.22
N HIS A 133 21.41 14.25 5.98
CA HIS A 133 22.25 14.06 4.79
C HIS A 133 23.23 15.23 4.57
N LYS A 134 22.77 16.48 4.72
CA LYS A 134 23.64 17.66 4.66
C LYS A 134 24.74 17.62 5.73
N GLU A 135 24.40 17.20 6.94
CA GLU A 135 25.39 17.04 8.01
C GLU A 135 26.39 15.92 7.70
N ALA A 136 25.95 14.79 7.14
CA ALA A 136 26.85 13.70 6.73
C ALA A 136 27.82 14.16 5.63
N ILE A 137 27.35 14.94 4.65
CA ILE A 137 28.21 15.59 3.65
C ILE A 137 29.23 16.51 4.33
N ALA A 138 28.79 17.35 5.27
CA ALA A 138 29.68 18.26 5.99
C ALA A 138 30.76 17.53 6.81
N ARG A 139 30.47 16.31 7.30
CA ARG A 139 31.44 15.43 7.98
C ARG A 139 32.33 14.63 7.02
N GLY A 140 32.03 14.63 5.71
CA GLY A 140 32.75 13.84 4.71
C GLY A 140 32.36 12.35 4.67
N GLU A 141 31.20 12.00 5.24
CA GLU A 141 30.65 10.63 5.28
C GLU A 141 29.79 10.31 4.05
N SER A 142 29.43 11.32 3.25
CA SER A 142 28.59 11.19 2.05
C SER A 142 29.00 12.22 1.00
N GLU A 143 28.75 11.91 -0.26
CA GLU A 143 29.03 12.81 -1.38
C GLU A 143 27.76 13.55 -1.82
N SER A 144 27.89 14.83 -2.16
CA SER A 144 26.80 15.57 -2.81
C SER A 144 26.67 15.16 -4.27
N GLU A 145 25.45 14.89 -4.71
CA GLU A 145 25.14 14.63 -6.11
C GLU A 145 24.68 15.91 -6.81
N TYR A 146 25.15 16.13 -8.05
CA TYR A 146 24.81 17.32 -8.83
C TYR A 146 24.45 16.96 -10.27
N ILE A 147 23.46 17.66 -10.81
CA ILE A 147 23.26 17.76 -12.26
C ILE A 147 23.77 19.09 -12.77
N THR A 148 24.45 19.06 -13.91
CA THR A 148 24.83 20.27 -14.63
C THR A 148 23.76 20.60 -15.66
N VAL A 149 23.10 21.73 -15.49
CA VAL A 149 22.11 22.27 -16.43
C VAL A 149 22.81 23.25 -17.38
N HIS A 150 22.42 23.27 -18.65
CA HIS A 150 23.02 24.12 -19.71
C HIS A 150 24.53 23.91 -19.88
N LYS A 151 24.98 22.65 -19.79
CA LYS A 151 26.39 22.28 -19.91
C LYS A 151 27.00 22.84 -21.20
N GLY A 152 28.10 23.59 -21.08
CA GLY A 152 28.82 24.19 -22.20
C GLY A 152 28.26 25.53 -22.71
N THR A 153 27.30 26.14 -22.02
CA THR A 153 26.80 27.50 -22.34
C THR A 153 27.15 28.51 -21.23
N PRO A 154 27.06 29.83 -21.49
CA PRO A 154 27.25 30.85 -20.45
C PRO A 154 26.30 30.74 -19.26
N GLU A 155 25.17 30.04 -19.41
CA GLU A 155 24.15 29.79 -18.39
C GLU A 155 24.38 28.48 -17.61
N GLU A 156 25.53 27.82 -17.77
CA GLU A 156 25.85 26.58 -17.06
C GLU A 156 25.75 26.77 -15.54
N ARG A 157 24.97 25.89 -14.90
CA ARG A 157 24.84 25.86 -13.43
C ARG A 157 24.69 24.43 -12.91
N LYS A 158 25.19 24.21 -11.70
CA LYS A 158 24.99 22.95 -10.98
C LYS A 158 23.76 23.05 -10.08
N ILE A 159 22.94 22.02 -10.07
CA ILE A 159 21.83 21.85 -9.15
C ILE A 159 22.12 20.60 -8.34
N GLU A 160 22.13 20.75 -7.01
CA GLU A 160 22.24 19.63 -6.09
C GLU A 160 20.96 18.79 -6.14
N ILE A 161 21.12 17.47 -6.19
CA ILE A 161 20.01 16.52 -6.15
C ILE A 161 20.08 15.76 -4.83
N VAL A 162 18.97 15.74 -4.11
CA VAL A 162 18.78 14.87 -2.94
C VAL A 162 17.70 13.86 -3.28
N PHE A 163 18.07 12.59 -3.36
CA PHE A 163 17.13 11.52 -3.68
C PHE A 163 16.62 10.86 -2.39
N LEU A 164 15.53 11.42 -1.85
CA LEU A 164 14.91 11.01 -0.58
C LEU A 164 14.69 9.49 -0.42
N PRO A 165 14.24 8.73 -1.44
CA PRO A 165 14.04 7.29 -1.28
C PRO A 165 15.31 6.52 -0.89
N LEU A 166 16.49 6.93 -1.37
CA LEU A 166 17.76 6.30 -0.97
C LEU A 166 18.13 6.61 0.48
N LEU A 167 17.86 7.84 0.95
CA LEU A 167 18.09 8.20 2.34
C LEU A 167 17.17 7.42 3.29
N ALA A 168 15.90 7.27 2.90
CA ALA A 168 14.94 6.44 3.62
C ALA A 168 15.35 4.96 3.65
N MET A 169 15.82 4.42 2.52
CA MET A 169 16.32 3.05 2.43
C MET A 169 17.51 2.82 3.37
N ALA A 170 18.51 3.71 3.32
CA ALA A 170 19.68 3.61 4.18
C ALA A 170 19.31 3.65 5.67
N TRP A 171 18.31 4.47 6.05
CA TRP A 171 17.80 4.50 7.42
C TRP A 171 17.12 3.18 7.81
N LEU A 172 16.24 2.63 6.97
CA LEU A 172 15.57 1.35 7.22
C LEU A 172 16.57 0.20 7.35
N ASP A 173 17.57 0.15 6.47
CA ASP A 173 18.64 -0.85 6.51
C ASP A 173 19.45 -0.76 7.82
N ALA A 174 19.79 0.45 8.25
CA ALA A 174 20.48 0.66 9.52
C ALA A 174 19.62 0.24 10.73
N LYS A 175 18.31 0.54 10.69
CA LYS A 175 17.36 0.21 11.76
C LYS A 175 17.16 -1.30 11.89
N TYR A 176 16.80 -1.98 10.80
CA TYR A 176 16.44 -3.40 10.84
C TYR A 176 17.63 -4.35 10.63
N GLY A 177 18.75 -3.86 10.12
CA GLY A 177 20.02 -4.59 10.11
C GLY A 177 20.86 -4.41 11.38
N GLY A 178 20.50 -3.45 12.24
CA GLY A 178 21.20 -3.10 13.46
C GLY A 178 20.77 -3.88 14.71
N PRO A 179 21.42 -3.63 15.87
CA PRO A 179 21.10 -4.31 17.13
C PRO A 179 19.69 -4.00 17.65
N ASN A 180 19.10 -2.88 17.23
CA ASN A 180 17.82 -2.37 17.72
C ASN A 180 16.65 -2.72 16.77
N PHE A 181 16.80 -3.78 15.98
CA PHE A 181 15.83 -4.17 14.94
C PHE A 181 14.44 -4.53 15.48
N ASN A 182 14.34 -4.94 16.75
CA ASN A 182 13.08 -5.27 17.42
C ASN A 182 12.47 -4.10 18.22
N GLU A 183 13.19 -2.99 18.35
CA GLU A 183 12.71 -1.85 19.13
C GLU A 183 11.72 -1.04 18.29
N LEU A 184 10.48 -0.89 18.78
CA LEU A 184 9.49 -0.05 18.14
C LEU A 184 9.76 1.43 18.45
N ASP A 185 9.41 2.29 17.50
CA ASP A 185 9.23 3.72 17.76
C ASP A 185 8.26 3.93 18.95
N PRO A 186 8.56 4.82 19.91
CA PRO A 186 7.69 5.06 21.06
C PRO A 186 6.24 5.39 20.70
N ASP A 187 6.03 6.12 19.61
CA ASP A 187 4.69 6.49 19.14
C ASP A 187 3.95 5.32 18.45
N ASN A 188 4.68 4.24 18.13
CA ASN A 188 4.15 2.99 17.61
C ASN A 188 3.91 1.96 18.70
N ALA A 189 4.09 2.30 19.98
CA ALA A 189 3.75 1.39 21.06
C ALA A 189 2.25 1.02 21.03
N PRO A 190 1.86 -0.22 21.37
CA PRO A 190 0.46 -0.61 21.43
C PRO A 190 -0.34 0.33 22.34
N PRO A 191 -1.56 0.75 21.94
CA PRO A 191 -2.36 1.65 22.76
C PRO A 191 -2.75 0.99 24.08
N THR A 192 -2.62 1.73 25.18
CA THR A 192 -3.01 1.26 26.53
C THR A 192 -4.43 1.64 26.92
N GLN A 193 -5.01 2.65 26.27
CA GLN A 193 -6.30 3.25 26.63
C GLN A 193 -7.47 2.70 25.82
N HIS A 194 -7.21 2.07 24.68
CA HIS A 194 -8.22 1.53 23.76
C HIS A 194 -7.67 0.32 23.03
N GLY A 195 -8.57 -0.52 22.49
CA GLY A 195 -8.19 -1.65 21.65
C GLY A 195 -7.80 -1.22 20.23
N VAL A 196 -7.04 -2.08 19.55
CA VAL A 196 -6.79 -1.98 18.11
C VAL A 196 -8.06 -2.42 17.37
N ASN A 197 -8.61 -1.56 16.52
CA ASN A 197 -9.88 -1.78 15.82
C ASN A 197 -9.70 -2.31 14.39
N LEU A 198 -8.51 -2.23 13.81
CA LEU A 198 -8.29 -2.58 12.41
C LEU A 198 -8.68 -4.03 12.11
N GLN A 199 -9.66 -4.20 11.21
CA GLN A 199 -10.15 -5.50 10.74
C GLN A 199 -9.71 -5.78 9.31
N THR A 200 -9.86 -4.78 8.44
CA THR A 200 -9.57 -4.89 7.01
C THR A 200 -8.43 -3.96 6.64
N LEU A 201 -7.36 -4.53 6.10
CA LEU A 201 -6.26 -3.79 5.50
C LEU A 201 -6.24 -4.05 3.98
N GLU A 202 -6.29 -2.97 3.21
CA GLU A 202 -6.12 -3.01 1.76
C GLU A 202 -4.92 -2.18 1.34
N ILE A 203 -4.05 -2.75 0.51
CA ILE A 203 -2.93 -2.04 -0.10
C ILE A 203 -2.93 -2.36 -1.59
N VAL A 204 -3.06 -1.32 -2.41
CA VAL A 204 -3.39 -1.46 -3.83
C VAL A 204 -2.35 -0.75 -4.68
N GLU A 205 -1.68 -1.53 -5.54
CA GLU A 205 -0.68 -1.13 -6.53
C GLU A 205 0.59 -0.45 -5.97
N ASN A 206 1.48 -0.06 -6.88
CA ASN A 206 2.79 0.55 -6.68
C ASN A 206 3.82 -0.29 -5.90
N ASP A 207 3.71 -0.43 -4.59
CA ASP A 207 4.64 -1.25 -3.78
C ASP A 207 3.91 -1.97 -2.64
N ALA A 208 2.69 -2.46 -2.91
CA ALA A 208 1.77 -3.00 -1.93
C ALA A 208 2.37 -4.05 -0.97
N MET A 209 3.15 -5.02 -1.48
CA MET A 209 3.78 -6.04 -0.62
C MET A 209 4.91 -5.45 0.23
N CYS A 210 5.68 -4.53 -0.33
CA CYS A 210 6.71 -3.78 0.37
C CYS A 210 6.11 -2.89 1.47
N THR A 211 5.02 -2.16 1.19
CA THR A 211 4.26 -1.38 2.17
C THR A 211 3.71 -2.26 3.27
N PHE A 212 3.13 -3.43 2.95
CA PHE A 212 2.68 -4.40 3.94
C PHE A 212 3.83 -4.83 4.88
N ALA A 213 5.00 -5.16 4.32
CA ALA A 213 6.15 -5.57 5.11
C ALA A 213 6.66 -4.45 6.03
N ARG A 214 6.78 -3.22 5.53
CA ARG A 214 7.17 -2.04 6.33
C ARG A 214 6.17 -1.76 7.45
N MET A 215 4.87 -1.81 7.14
CA MET A 215 3.82 -1.61 8.14
C MET A 215 3.86 -2.70 9.20
N THR A 216 4.12 -3.95 8.82
CA THR A 216 4.20 -5.08 9.76
C THR A 216 5.39 -4.95 10.72
N LEU A 217 6.53 -4.45 10.23
CA LEU A 217 7.70 -4.17 11.06
C LEU A 217 7.45 -3.04 12.06
N ALA A 218 6.90 -1.92 11.57
CA ALA A 218 6.71 -0.72 12.37
C ALA A 218 5.49 -0.79 13.31
N LEU A 219 4.42 -1.49 12.90
CA LEU A 219 3.12 -1.53 13.57
C LEU A 219 2.59 -2.97 13.73
N PRO A 220 3.35 -3.89 14.36
CA PRO A 220 2.97 -5.29 14.44
C PRO A 220 1.64 -5.51 15.19
N HIS A 221 1.32 -4.68 16.19
CA HIS A 221 0.05 -4.74 16.94
C HIS A 221 -1.18 -4.36 16.10
N VAL A 222 -0.98 -3.54 15.06
CA VAL A 222 -2.04 -3.14 14.13
C VAL A 222 -2.24 -4.22 13.08
N VAL A 223 -1.17 -4.65 12.42
CA VAL A 223 -1.27 -5.52 11.24
C VAL A 223 -1.62 -6.97 11.60
N ARG A 224 -0.98 -7.55 12.63
CA ARG A 224 -1.13 -8.99 12.95
C ARG A 224 -2.54 -9.39 13.43
N ASN A 225 -3.34 -8.41 13.85
CA ASN A 225 -4.70 -8.63 14.34
C ASN A 225 -5.78 -8.51 13.26
N THR A 226 -5.39 -8.18 12.02
CA THR A 226 -6.35 -8.04 10.92
C THR A 226 -6.99 -9.38 10.55
N SER A 227 -8.29 -9.33 10.23
CA SER A 227 -9.08 -10.49 9.82
C SER A 227 -9.25 -10.58 8.30
N ALA A 228 -9.07 -9.46 7.59
CA ALA A 228 -9.07 -9.39 6.14
C ALA A 228 -7.85 -8.60 5.63
N LEU A 229 -7.14 -9.18 4.66
CA LEU A 229 -5.98 -8.58 4.00
C LEU A 229 -6.16 -8.64 2.49
N HIS A 230 -6.17 -7.49 1.84
CA HIS A 230 -6.24 -7.36 0.39
C HIS A 230 -4.98 -6.68 -0.12
N LEU A 231 -4.22 -7.38 -0.97
CA LEU A 231 -3.01 -6.83 -1.60
C LEU A 231 -3.13 -6.94 -3.12
N SER A 232 -2.94 -5.82 -3.81
CA SER A 232 -2.82 -5.80 -5.28
C SER A 232 -1.47 -5.25 -5.65
N SER A 233 -0.69 -6.01 -6.43
CA SER A 233 0.58 -5.58 -6.97
C SER A 233 0.70 -6.11 -8.39
N THR A 234 0.02 -5.45 -9.32
CA THR A 234 -0.14 -5.93 -10.71
C THR A 234 0.56 -5.03 -11.72
N ASN A 235 0.92 -3.81 -11.36
CA ASN A 235 1.57 -2.85 -12.25
C ASN A 235 3.09 -3.06 -12.43
N GLY A 236 3.71 -4.02 -11.74
CA GLY A 236 5.13 -4.39 -11.94
C GLY A 236 6.15 -3.32 -11.50
N CYS A 237 5.72 -2.23 -10.85
CA CYS A 237 6.61 -1.20 -10.29
C CYS A 237 7.10 -1.64 -8.91
N CYS A 238 8.32 -1.26 -8.58
CA CYS A 238 8.70 -0.71 -7.27
C CYS A 238 8.53 -1.59 -6.01
N GLU A 239 8.11 -2.85 -6.16
CA GLU A 239 8.07 -3.83 -5.10
C GLU A 239 9.46 -4.14 -4.55
N PHE A 240 9.51 -4.36 -3.24
CA PHE A 240 10.72 -4.76 -2.50
C PHE A 240 11.91 -3.81 -2.69
N GLN A 241 11.67 -2.53 -3.00
CA GLN A 241 12.74 -1.52 -3.01
C GLN A 241 13.29 -1.26 -1.60
N LEU A 242 12.41 -1.22 -0.59
CA LEU A 242 12.76 -0.89 0.79
C LEU A 242 12.74 -2.10 1.74
N THR A 243 12.33 -3.28 1.27
CA THR A 243 12.27 -4.51 2.08
C THR A 243 12.61 -5.72 1.22
N ASN A 244 12.98 -6.83 1.84
CA ASN A 244 13.25 -8.08 1.11
C ASN A 244 11.94 -8.88 0.85
N GLU A 245 11.81 -9.50 -0.32
CA GLU A 245 10.69 -10.41 -0.66
C GLU A 245 10.47 -11.53 0.37
N LYS A 246 11.53 -12.01 1.03
CA LYS A 246 11.46 -12.99 2.12
C LYS A 246 10.68 -12.49 3.34
N MET A 247 10.69 -11.17 3.60
CA MET A 247 9.93 -10.60 4.71
C MET A 247 8.43 -10.73 4.47
N PHE A 248 7.96 -10.41 3.26
CA PHE A 248 6.56 -10.60 2.89
C PHE A 248 6.12 -12.06 3.09
N VAL A 249 6.93 -12.99 2.58
CA VAL A 249 6.73 -14.44 2.71
C VAL A 249 6.59 -14.87 4.17
N GLN A 250 7.48 -14.38 5.04
CA GLN A 250 7.45 -14.69 6.46
C GLN A 250 6.24 -14.07 7.17
N PHE A 251 5.97 -12.79 6.95
CA PHE A 251 4.87 -12.10 7.63
C PHE A 251 3.51 -12.65 7.26
N LEU A 252 3.27 -12.95 5.98
CA LEU A 252 2.00 -13.52 5.54
C LEU A 252 1.69 -14.83 6.29
N SER A 253 2.70 -15.69 6.47
CA SER A 253 2.54 -16.97 7.18
C SER A 253 2.23 -16.83 8.68
N GLN A 254 2.55 -15.68 9.28
CA GLN A 254 2.36 -15.37 10.71
C GLN A 254 1.01 -14.69 11.00
N MET A 255 0.16 -14.49 9.99
CA MET A 255 -1.14 -13.83 10.15
C MET A 255 -2.19 -14.82 10.70
N GLU A 256 -2.07 -15.18 11.97
CA GLU A 256 -2.89 -16.23 12.60
C GLU A 256 -4.40 -15.90 12.62
N ASN A 257 -4.75 -14.62 12.72
CA ASN A 257 -6.15 -14.17 12.76
C ASN A 257 -6.80 -14.01 11.38
N LEU A 258 -6.03 -14.17 10.30
CA LEU A 258 -6.49 -13.87 8.95
C LEU A 258 -7.55 -14.88 8.49
N LYS A 259 -8.74 -14.37 8.14
CA LYS A 259 -9.87 -15.17 7.64
C LYS A 259 -10.12 -14.97 6.16
N THR A 260 -9.81 -13.79 5.64
CA THR A 260 -9.97 -13.42 4.24
C THR A 260 -8.64 -12.93 3.69
N LEU A 261 -8.12 -13.61 2.67
CA LEU A 261 -6.97 -13.16 1.91
C LEU A 261 -7.41 -12.92 0.47
N GLN A 262 -7.24 -11.69 0.00
CA GLN A 262 -7.28 -11.37 -1.41
C GLN A 262 -5.90 -10.93 -1.88
N LEU A 263 -5.42 -11.54 -2.94
CA LEU A 263 -4.06 -11.36 -3.39
C LEU A 263 -4.03 -11.33 -4.92
N SER A 264 -3.73 -10.17 -5.49
CA SER A 264 -3.50 -9.98 -6.92
C SER A 264 -2.00 -9.73 -7.13
N VAL A 265 -1.27 -10.70 -7.65
CA VAL A 265 0.20 -10.66 -7.74
C VAL A 265 0.66 -10.76 -9.18
N GLY A 266 1.40 -9.75 -9.65
CA GLY A 266 2.09 -9.79 -10.92
C GLY A 266 3.41 -10.56 -10.87
N GLU A 267 4.25 -10.36 -11.89
CA GLU A 267 5.62 -10.87 -11.91
C GLU A 267 6.57 -9.92 -11.14
N VAL A 268 6.32 -9.78 -9.83
CA VAL A 268 6.99 -8.80 -8.95
C VAL A 268 8.15 -9.37 -8.13
N PHE A 269 8.20 -10.69 -7.98
CA PHE A 269 9.29 -11.37 -7.26
C PHE A 269 10.54 -11.47 -8.13
N ARG A 270 11.71 -11.29 -7.51
CA ARG A 270 12.99 -11.51 -8.20
C ARG A 270 13.30 -13.00 -8.28
N ASP A 271 13.01 -13.74 -7.22
CA ASP A 271 13.07 -15.20 -7.20
C ASP A 271 11.70 -15.78 -7.55
N GLU A 272 11.58 -16.35 -8.76
CA GLU A 272 10.35 -16.99 -9.26
C GLU A 272 9.87 -18.13 -8.34
N SER A 273 10.76 -18.73 -7.54
CA SER A 273 10.39 -19.79 -6.61
C SER A 273 9.44 -19.30 -5.50
N HIS A 274 9.48 -18.01 -5.15
CA HIS A 274 8.54 -17.42 -4.19
C HIS A 274 7.11 -17.39 -4.75
N LEU A 275 6.94 -17.01 -6.02
CA LEU A 275 5.63 -17.04 -6.67
C LEU A 275 5.11 -18.48 -6.81
N LEU A 276 5.97 -19.39 -7.26
CA LEU A 276 5.65 -20.82 -7.42
C LEU A 276 5.27 -21.48 -6.09
N GLY A 277 5.94 -21.09 -5.00
CA GLY A 277 5.72 -21.61 -3.65
C GLY A 277 4.68 -20.85 -2.82
N LEU A 278 4.05 -19.81 -3.36
CA LEU A 278 3.19 -18.88 -2.62
C LEU A 278 2.07 -19.58 -1.85
N TYR A 279 1.46 -20.63 -2.42
CA TYR A 279 0.39 -21.38 -1.78
C TYR A 279 0.77 -21.97 -0.40
N ARG A 280 2.06 -22.27 -0.19
CA ARG A 280 2.57 -22.86 1.07
C ARG A 280 2.56 -21.86 2.22
N LEU A 281 2.41 -20.58 1.91
CA LEU A 281 2.51 -19.47 2.86
C LEU A 281 1.14 -19.03 3.37
N PHE A 282 0.06 -19.54 2.77
CA PHE A 282 -1.29 -19.16 3.14
C PHE A 282 -1.62 -19.62 4.57
N PRO A 283 -2.07 -18.70 5.45
CA PRO A 283 -2.48 -19.06 6.81
C PRO A 283 -3.55 -20.16 6.80
N ARG A 284 -3.40 -21.15 7.68
CA ARG A 284 -4.36 -22.27 7.77
C ARG A 284 -5.76 -21.84 8.22
N THR A 285 -5.88 -20.65 8.80
CA THR A 285 -7.10 -20.06 9.34
C THR A 285 -8.00 -19.40 8.31
N LEU A 286 -7.57 -19.36 7.04
CA LEU A 286 -8.34 -18.78 5.94
C LEU A 286 -9.65 -19.52 5.71
N THR A 287 -10.73 -18.73 5.62
CA THR A 287 -12.06 -19.19 5.21
C THR A 287 -12.42 -18.69 3.81
N THR A 288 -11.77 -17.63 3.35
CA THR A 288 -11.95 -17.03 2.02
C THR A 288 -10.59 -16.74 1.41
N LEU A 289 -10.33 -17.26 0.22
CA LEU A 289 -9.12 -16.99 -0.56
C LEU A 289 -9.53 -16.50 -1.96
N ARG A 290 -9.04 -15.33 -2.34
CA ARG A 290 -9.17 -14.80 -3.70
C ARG A 290 -7.77 -14.55 -4.26
N LEU A 291 -7.38 -15.30 -5.28
CA LEU A 291 -6.04 -15.23 -5.84
C LEU A 291 -6.07 -14.90 -7.33
N ARG A 292 -5.45 -13.77 -7.70
CA ARG A 292 -5.18 -13.40 -9.09
C ARG A 292 -3.68 -13.42 -9.34
N GLY A 293 -3.23 -14.03 -10.44
CA GLY A 293 -1.80 -14.17 -10.72
C GLY A 293 -1.44 -14.22 -12.22
N PRO A 294 -0.15 -14.42 -12.54
CA PRO A 294 0.32 -14.54 -13.91
C PRO A 294 -0.14 -15.83 -14.55
N ALA A 295 -0.65 -15.76 -15.78
CA ALA A 295 -1.12 -16.92 -16.54
C ALA A 295 -0.03 -17.98 -16.72
N MET A 296 1.23 -17.54 -16.83
CA MET A 296 2.39 -18.41 -16.99
C MET A 296 2.61 -19.37 -15.83
N LEU A 297 2.12 -19.02 -14.63
CA LEU A 297 2.22 -19.87 -13.45
C LEU A 297 1.58 -21.26 -13.69
N THR A 298 0.49 -21.31 -14.46
CA THR A 298 -0.25 -22.53 -14.76
C THR A 298 0.45 -23.47 -15.74
N GLN A 299 1.44 -22.96 -16.47
CA GLN A 299 2.22 -23.75 -17.43
C GLN A 299 3.45 -24.40 -16.80
N ASN A 300 3.79 -24.00 -15.57
CA ASN A 300 4.91 -24.56 -14.85
C ASN A 300 4.56 -25.97 -14.34
N ASP A 301 5.53 -26.90 -14.39
CA ASP A 301 5.34 -28.27 -13.90
C ASP A 301 4.93 -28.32 -12.42
N ARG A 302 5.34 -27.33 -11.63
CA ARG A 302 5.01 -27.20 -10.21
C ARG A 302 3.57 -26.75 -9.97
N TRP A 303 2.80 -26.39 -10.99
CA TRP A 303 1.36 -26.15 -10.87
C TRP A 303 0.62 -27.39 -10.35
N LYS A 304 1.11 -28.60 -10.65
CA LYS A 304 0.56 -29.83 -10.08
C LYS A 304 0.61 -29.85 -8.56
N GLU A 305 1.63 -29.25 -7.95
CA GLU A 305 1.71 -29.13 -6.50
C GLU A 305 0.57 -28.25 -5.94
N TRP A 306 0.14 -27.23 -6.69
CA TRP A 306 -1.04 -26.44 -6.34
C TRP A 306 -2.31 -27.29 -6.42
N GLU A 307 -2.50 -28.02 -7.53
CA GLU A 307 -3.65 -28.93 -7.69
C GLU A 307 -3.71 -29.95 -6.53
N GLU A 308 -2.59 -30.58 -6.19
CA GLU A 308 -2.47 -31.54 -5.08
C GLU A 308 -2.77 -30.89 -3.71
N ALA A 309 -2.24 -29.69 -3.46
CA ALA A 309 -2.51 -28.96 -2.23
C ALA A 309 -4.00 -28.63 -2.10
N PHE A 310 -4.62 -28.05 -3.13
CA PHE A 310 -6.04 -27.70 -3.09
C PHE A 310 -6.96 -28.91 -3.04
N ALA A 311 -6.54 -30.08 -3.51
CA ALA A 311 -7.25 -31.35 -3.33
C ALA A 311 -7.15 -31.91 -1.90
N SER A 312 -6.10 -31.56 -1.14
CA SER A 312 -5.85 -32.09 0.21
C SER A 312 -6.73 -31.43 1.27
N THR A 313 -7.44 -32.21 2.08
CA THR A 313 -8.25 -31.72 3.21
C THR A 313 -7.42 -31.11 4.35
N THR A 314 -6.12 -31.38 4.40
CA THR A 314 -5.22 -30.83 5.44
C THR A 314 -4.71 -29.43 5.09
N PHE A 315 -4.74 -29.08 3.81
CA PHE A 315 -4.35 -27.78 3.28
C PHE A 315 -5.55 -26.83 3.28
N LEU A 316 -5.44 -25.72 4.01
CA LEU A 316 -6.53 -24.77 4.27
C LEU A 316 -7.83 -25.49 4.72
N PRO A 317 -7.83 -26.11 5.90
CA PRO A 317 -8.94 -26.97 6.34
C PRO A 317 -10.26 -26.22 6.51
N ASP A 318 -10.21 -24.92 6.82
CA ASP A 318 -11.39 -24.08 7.09
C ASP A 318 -11.88 -23.30 5.85
N LEU A 319 -11.28 -23.54 4.67
CA LEU A 319 -11.60 -22.82 3.45
C LEU A 319 -13.05 -23.10 3.02
N LYS A 320 -13.84 -22.03 2.86
CA LYS A 320 -15.24 -22.08 2.42
C LYS A 320 -15.45 -21.46 1.06
N ARG A 321 -14.67 -20.43 0.73
CA ARG A 321 -14.78 -19.67 -0.52
C ARG A 321 -13.44 -19.54 -1.21
N LEU A 322 -13.43 -19.80 -2.51
CA LEU A 322 -12.26 -19.69 -3.37
C LEU A 322 -12.62 -18.93 -4.64
N SER A 323 -11.83 -17.93 -5.00
CA SER A 323 -11.79 -17.36 -6.35
C SER A 323 -10.35 -17.47 -6.85
N ILE A 324 -10.15 -18.00 -8.05
CA ILE A 324 -8.83 -18.12 -8.65
C ILE A 324 -8.85 -17.68 -10.11
N GLN A 325 -7.92 -16.82 -10.49
CA GLN A 325 -7.79 -16.32 -11.85
C GLN A 325 -6.32 -16.12 -12.21
N MET A 326 -5.86 -16.73 -13.30
CA MET A 326 -4.48 -16.60 -13.78
C MET A 326 -4.49 -15.92 -15.14
N ASP A 327 -4.70 -14.60 -15.15
CA ASP A 327 -4.93 -13.80 -16.35
C ASP A 327 -3.91 -12.66 -16.54
N LEU A 328 -2.95 -12.50 -15.62
CA LEU A 328 -1.93 -11.47 -15.75
C LEU A 328 -0.84 -11.92 -16.73
N CYS A 329 -0.36 -10.99 -17.56
CA CYS A 329 0.69 -11.21 -18.54
C CYS A 329 1.60 -9.99 -18.62
N TYR A 330 2.89 -10.24 -18.76
CA TYR A 330 3.93 -9.21 -18.76
C TYR A 330 4.88 -9.43 -19.93
N LYS A 331 5.45 -8.33 -20.43
CA LYS A 331 6.60 -8.33 -21.33
C LYS A 331 7.73 -7.57 -20.66
N ASP A 332 8.97 -7.99 -20.91
CA ASP A 332 10.13 -7.21 -20.51
C ASP A 332 10.16 -5.90 -21.32
N ARG A 333 10.51 -4.79 -20.66
CA ARG A 333 10.82 -3.55 -21.38
C ARG A 333 12.13 -3.68 -22.14
N GLU A 334 12.25 -2.94 -23.24
CA GLU A 334 13.46 -2.90 -24.05
C GLU A 334 14.69 -2.57 -23.20
N SER A 335 15.77 -3.32 -23.41
CA SER A 335 17.02 -3.17 -22.69
C SER A 335 17.62 -1.78 -22.93
N GLY A 336 17.75 -0.98 -21.87
CA GLY A 336 18.32 0.36 -21.92
C GLY A 336 17.45 1.46 -21.31
N SER A 337 16.17 1.20 -20.99
CA SER A 337 15.39 2.16 -20.20
C SER A 337 15.81 2.09 -18.73
N ALA A 338 16.51 3.12 -18.24
CA ALA A 338 16.81 3.29 -16.81
C ALA A 338 15.57 3.61 -15.95
N THR A 339 14.36 3.46 -16.51
CA THR A 339 13.09 3.82 -15.90
C THR A 339 12.33 2.57 -15.46
N TRP A 340 12.07 2.48 -14.15
CA TRP A 340 11.10 1.55 -13.58
C TRP A 340 9.69 1.83 -14.14
N PRO A 341 8.81 0.82 -14.29
CA PRO A 341 8.97 -0.61 -14.00
C PRO A 341 9.78 -1.40 -15.06
N LEU A 342 10.36 -2.54 -14.66
CA LEU A 342 11.14 -3.44 -15.55
C LEU A 342 10.25 -4.27 -16.49
N LYS A 343 9.04 -4.60 -16.05
CA LYS A 343 8.05 -5.38 -16.80
C LYS A 343 6.81 -4.52 -17.02
N GLU A 344 6.25 -4.61 -18.22
CA GLU A 344 5.02 -3.90 -18.59
C GLU A 344 3.89 -4.91 -18.79
N ARG A 345 2.72 -4.62 -18.22
CA ARG A 345 1.52 -5.44 -18.42
C ARG A 345 1.14 -5.43 -19.90
N THR A 346 0.85 -6.60 -20.45
CA THR A 346 0.47 -6.77 -21.85
C THR A 346 -0.79 -7.61 -21.97
N GLU A 347 -1.39 -7.62 -23.16
CA GLU A 347 -2.48 -8.53 -23.49
C GLU A 347 -1.99 -9.98 -23.44
N LEU A 348 -2.80 -10.83 -22.83
CA LEU A 348 -2.53 -12.25 -22.69
C LEU A 348 -2.85 -12.97 -24.01
N PRO A 349 -1.88 -13.69 -24.62
CA PRO A 349 -2.15 -14.47 -25.82
C PRO A 349 -3.28 -15.49 -25.60
N GLU A 350 -4.15 -15.65 -26.61
CA GLU A 350 -5.37 -16.43 -26.47
C GLU A 350 -5.12 -17.90 -26.09
N GLU A 351 -4.09 -18.53 -26.67
CA GLU A 351 -3.71 -19.90 -26.34
C GLU A 351 -3.34 -20.05 -24.85
N ILE A 352 -2.54 -19.11 -24.34
CA ILE A 352 -2.12 -19.09 -22.92
C ILE A 352 -3.34 -18.82 -22.03
N ARG A 353 -4.22 -17.91 -22.42
CA ARG A 353 -5.48 -17.62 -21.72
C ARG A 353 -6.36 -18.86 -21.59
N LEU A 354 -6.56 -19.61 -22.67
CA LEU A 354 -7.36 -20.84 -22.66
C LEU A 354 -6.73 -21.90 -21.76
N ALA A 355 -5.40 -22.09 -21.84
CA ALA A 355 -4.68 -23.04 -21.00
C ALA A 355 -4.77 -22.67 -19.51
N ALA A 356 -4.58 -21.40 -19.16
CA ALA A 356 -4.64 -20.91 -17.79
C ALA A 356 -6.06 -21.02 -17.21
N ASN A 357 -7.09 -20.70 -18.00
CA ASN A 357 -8.48 -20.91 -17.61
C ASN A 357 -8.78 -22.39 -17.34
N ALA A 358 -8.35 -23.28 -18.22
CA ALA A 358 -8.52 -24.72 -18.04
C ALA A 358 -7.81 -25.23 -16.78
N ALA A 359 -6.63 -24.69 -16.46
CA ALA A 359 -5.89 -25.02 -15.24
C ALA A 359 -6.58 -24.51 -13.97
N CYS A 360 -7.08 -23.28 -14.00
CA CYS A 360 -7.88 -22.71 -12.91
C CYS A 360 -9.16 -23.52 -12.67
N GLU A 361 -9.85 -23.96 -13.72
CA GLU A 361 -11.05 -24.80 -13.59
C GLU A 361 -10.74 -26.19 -13.02
N ARG A 362 -9.62 -26.82 -13.38
CA ARG A 362 -9.19 -28.08 -12.75
C ARG A 362 -8.95 -27.90 -11.26
N LEU A 363 -8.21 -26.87 -10.86
CA LEU A 363 -7.96 -26.56 -9.45
C LEU A 363 -9.28 -26.24 -8.72
N GLY A 364 -10.16 -25.46 -9.34
CA GLY A 364 -11.49 -25.17 -8.83
C GLY A 364 -12.35 -26.43 -8.63
N ALA A 365 -12.33 -27.37 -9.58
CA ALA A 365 -13.02 -28.64 -9.45
C ALA A 365 -12.50 -29.49 -8.27
N LEU A 366 -11.18 -29.51 -8.04
CA LEU A 366 -10.57 -30.17 -6.88
C LEU A 366 -11.02 -29.52 -5.57
N ALA A 367 -11.07 -28.20 -5.50
CA ALA A 367 -11.58 -27.48 -4.33
C ALA A 367 -13.09 -27.76 -4.09
N ARG A 368 -13.92 -27.76 -5.16
CA ARG A 368 -15.35 -28.11 -5.08
C ARG A 368 -15.58 -29.52 -4.54
N SER A 369 -14.70 -30.48 -4.88
CA SER A 369 -14.79 -31.85 -4.38
C SER A 369 -14.66 -31.96 -2.85
N ARG A 370 -14.05 -30.94 -2.21
CA ARG A 370 -13.95 -30.80 -0.75
C ARG A 370 -15.10 -30.01 -0.11
N GLY A 371 -16.06 -29.54 -0.91
CA GLY A 371 -17.15 -28.68 -0.44
C GLY A 371 -16.81 -27.19 -0.37
N VAL A 372 -15.72 -26.74 -1.01
CA VAL A 372 -15.40 -25.31 -1.13
C VAL A 372 -16.27 -24.67 -2.21
N ASN A 373 -16.89 -23.53 -1.91
CA ASN A 373 -17.61 -22.74 -2.92
C ASN A 373 -16.60 -22.01 -3.81
N VAL A 374 -16.60 -22.31 -5.11
CA VAL A 374 -15.74 -21.62 -6.08
C VAL A 374 -16.54 -20.55 -6.79
N GLU A 375 -16.15 -19.30 -6.58
CA GLU A 375 -16.83 -18.08 -7.03
C GLU A 375 -16.03 -17.41 -8.15
N GLU A 376 -16.71 -16.63 -8.99
CA GLU A 376 -16.02 -15.77 -9.95
C GLU A 376 -15.14 -14.74 -9.22
N MET A 377 -14.05 -14.34 -9.87
CA MET A 377 -13.18 -13.31 -9.33
C MET A 377 -13.83 -11.94 -9.49
N GLU A 378 -14.07 -11.27 -8.37
CA GLU A 378 -14.48 -9.86 -8.36
C GLU A 378 -13.22 -8.99 -8.21
N ASP A 379 -12.87 -8.27 -9.28
CA ASP A 379 -11.75 -7.34 -9.27
C ASP A 379 -12.17 -6.01 -8.63
N TRP A 380 -11.93 -5.86 -7.32
CA TRP A 380 -12.33 -4.66 -6.56
C TRP A 380 -11.67 -3.36 -7.05
N GLY A 381 -10.61 -3.45 -7.86
CA GLY A 381 -9.99 -2.28 -8.52
C GLY A 381 -10.95 -1.52 -9.45
N ARG A 382 -11.96 -2.20 -10.01
CA ARG A 382 -12.96 -1.58 -10.90
C ARG A 382 -14.13 -0.91 -10.19
N LEU A 383 -14.28 -1.09 -8.87
CA LEU A 383 -15.39 -0.50 -8.10
C LEU A 383 -15.08 0.91 -7.59
N ARG A 384 -13.95 1.51 -8.02
CA ARG A 384 -13.48 2.83 -7.57
C ARG A 384 -13.11 3.79 -8.70
N GLU A 385 -13.46 3.47 -9.95
CA GLU A 385 -13.42 4.41 -11.08
C GLU A 385 -14.81 5.01 -11.34
#